data_AF-A0A4Y9JHI8-F1
#
_entry.id   AF-A0A4Y9JHI8-F1
#
_cell.length_a   1.000
_cell.length_b   1.000
_cell.length_c   1.000
_cell.angle_alpha   90.00
_cell.angle_beta   90.00
_cell.angle_gamma   90.00
#
_symmetry.space_group_name_H-M   'P 1'
#
loop_
_entity.id
_entity.type
_entity.pdbx_description
1 polymer ?
#
loop_
_entity_poly.entity_id
_entity_poly.type
_entity_poly.pdbx_seq_one_letter_code
_entity_poly.pdbx_strand_id
1 'polypeptide(L)' 'TLVQAYTYDTLGQIETMTVSDKAGKELSTLSYTYDLAGNKLTSTEEVDGKEEKTTYTYDDNNRLTQLENKDGTT' A
#
# COMPACT_ATOMS: atom_id res chain seq x y z
N THR A 1 -9.09 21.31 -1.60
CA THR A 1 -8.24 20.59 -2.57
C THR A 1 -7.33 19.69 -1.79
N LEU A 2 -7.22 18.43 -2.21
CA LEU A 2 -6.25 17.49 -1.68
C LEU A 2 -4.96 17.58 -2.51
N VAL A 3 -3.82 17.31 -1.88
CA VAL A 3 -2.51 17.18 -2.52
C VAL A 3 -2.08 15.72 -2.38
N GLN A 4 -1.54 15.15 -3.45
CA GLN A 4 -1.02 13.79 -3.48
C GLN A 4 0.46 13.83 -3.83
N ALA A 5 1.26 13.07 -3.09
CA ALA A 5 2.68 12.87 -3.35
C ALA A 5 2.96 11.37 -3.47
N TYR A 6 3.84 10.99 -4.39
CA TYR A 6 4.20 9.60 -4.65
C TYR A 6 5.72 9.43 -4.52
N THR A 7 6.11 8.31 -3.94
CA THR A 7 7.48 7.79 -4.05
C THR A 7 7.46 6.49 -4.83
N TYR A 8 8.61 6.15 -5.40
CA TYR A 8 8.74 4.97 -6.24
C TYR A 8 9.99 4.20 -5.85
N ASP A 9 9.88 2.87 -5.92
CA ASP A 9 11.03 1.98 -5.79
C ASP A 9 11.95 2.07 -7.02
N THR A 10 13.05 1.33 -7.01
CA THR A 10 14.03 1.30 -8.11
C THR A 10 13.48 0.74 -9.43
N LEU A 11 12.34 0.04 -9.40
CA LEU A 11 11.65 -0.52 -10.56
C LEU A 11 10.52 0.40 -11.06
N GLY A 12 10.31 1.54 -10.41
CA GLY A 12 9.27 2.51 -10.75
C GLY A 12 7.88 2.15 -10.22
N GLN A 13 7.78 1.21 -9.27
CA GLN A 13 6.53 0.85 -8.61
C GLN A 13 6.29 1.81 -7.44
N ILE A 14 5.03 2.15 -7.17
CA ILE A 14 4.70 3.09 -6.08
C ILE A 14 5.07 2.47 -4.74
N GLU A 15 5.98 3.09 -4.00
CA GLU A 15 6.34 2.64 -2.65
C GLU A 15 5.44 3.30 -1.60
N THR A 16 5.21 4.61 -1.73
CA THR A 16 4.28 5.36 -0.88
C THR A 16 3.42 6.35 -1.68
N MET A 17 2.19 6.56 -1.21
CA MET A 17 1.32 7.66 -1.61
C MET A 17 0.86 8.40 -0.36
N THR A 18 1.17 9.69 -0.25
CA THR A 18 0.71 10.54 0.85
C THR A 18 -0.39 11.47 0.36
N VAL A 19 -1.48 11.56 1.12
CA VAL A 19 -2.59 12.49 0.89
C VAL A 19 -2.54 13.58 1.96
N SER A 20 -2.53 14.83 1.53
CA SER A 20 -2.54 15.99 2.43
C SER A 20 -3.63 16.99 2.08
N ASP A 21 -4.02 17.82 3.04
CA ASP A 21 -4.84 18.99 2.76
C ASP A 21 -4.03 20.11 2.05
N LYS A 22 -4.72 21.19 1.67
CA LYS A 22 -4.08 22.35 1.01
C LYS A 22 -3.05 23.08 1.88
N ALA A 23 -3.05 22.87 3.20
CA ALA A 23 -2.10 23.45 4.14
C ALA A 23 -0.90 22.52 4.39
N GLY A 24 -0.86 21.35 3.75
CA GLY A 24 0.20 20.36 3.91
C GLY A 24 0.02 19.46 5.12
N LYS A 25 -1.14 19.48 5.80
CA LYS A 25 -1.42 18.50 6.84
C LYS A 25 -1.66 17.15 6.18
N GLU A 26 -0.84 16.15 6.53
CA GLU A 26 -1.07 14.76 6.14
C GLU A 26 -2.38 14.24 6.72
N LEU A 27 -3.17 13.59 5.86
CA LEU A 27 -4.47 13.01 6.18
C LEU A 27 -4.41 11.49 6.13
N SER A 28 -3.64 10.94 5.18
CA SER A 28 -3.37 9.51 5.11
C SER A 28 -2.08 9.22 4.35
N THR A 29 -1.49 8.06 4.63
CA THR A 29 -0.38 7.50 3.85
C THR A 29 -0.71 6.06 3.48
N LEU A 30 -0.54 5.73 2.20
CA LEU A 30 -0.57 4.36 1.71
C LEU A 30 0.85 3.91 1.38
N SER A 31 1.21 2.70 1.76
CA SER A 31 2.50 2.09 1.43
C SER A 31 2.33 0.69 0.87
N TYR A 32 3.22 0.33 -0.05
CA TYR A 32 3.17 -0.94 -0.77
C TYR A 32 4.54 -1.62 -0.78
N THR A 33 4.52 -2.94 -0.74
CA THR A 33 5.71 -3.77 -1.00
C THR A 33 5.42 -4.72 -2.13
N TYR A 34 6.46 -5.19 -2.80
CA TYR A 34 6.37 -6.01 -3.99
C TYR A 34 7.34 -7.19 -3.92
N ASP A 35 6.99 -8.29 -4.57
CA ASP A 35 7.93 -9.36 -4.88
C ASP A 35 8.78 -9.00 -6.12
N LEU A 36 9.71 -9.88 -6.47
CA LEU A 36 10.59 -9.69 -7.63
C LEU A 36 9.87 -9.74 -8.98
N ALA A 37 8.66 -10.30 -9.04
CA ALA A 37 7.83 -10.33 -10.24
C ALA A 37 6.93 -9.08 -10.36
N GLY A 38 6.93 -8.21 -9.34
CA GLY A 38 6.11 -7.00 -9.27
C GLY A 38 4.71 -7.23 -8.72
N ASN A 39 4.44 -8.40 -8.12
CA ASN A 39 3.18 -8.60 -7.40
C ASN A 39 3.25 -7.88 -6.06
N LYS A 40 2.17 -7.19 -5.70
CA LYS A 40 2.09 -6.48 -4.41
C LYS A 40 2.01 -7.49 -3.27
N LEU A 41 2.93 -7.46 -2.31
CA LEU A 41 2.90 -8.31 -1.11
C LEU A 41 2.12 -7.68 0.04
N THR A 42 2.17 -6.35 0.16
CA THR A 42 1.44 -5.62 1.21
C THR A 42 0.79 -4.35 0.66
N SER A 43 -0.34 -3.99 1.24
CA SER A 43 -0.96 -2.67 1.16
C SER A 43 -1.23 -2.20 2.57
N THR A 44 -0.62 -1.11 2.99
CA THR A 44 -0.81 -0.55 4.33
C THR A 44 -1.34 0.87 4.20
N GLU A 45 -2.53 1.15 4.74
CA GLU A 45 -3.09 2.49 4.86
C GLU A 45 -2.98 2.95 6.32
N GLU A 46 -2.42 4.14 6.53
CA GLU A 46 -2.37 4.81 7.82
C GLU A 46 -3.26 6.06 7.79
N VAL A 47 -4.21 6.16 8.73
CA VAL A 47 -5.06 7.34 8.93
C VAL A 47 -5.07 7.70 10.41
N ASP A 48 -4.68 8.93 10.74
CA ASP A 48 -4.60 9.43 12.13
C ASP A 48 -3.83 8.46 13.07
N GLY A 49 -2.74 7.88 12.58
CA GLY A 49 -1.89 6.92 13.32
C GLY A 49 -2.48 5.53 13.50
N LYS A 50 -3.61 5.22 12.85
CA LYS A 50 -4.18 3.87 12.80
C LYS A 50 -3.82 3.22 11.48
N GLU A 51 -3.22 2.03 11.57
CA GLU A 51 -2.79 1.25 10.42
C GLU A 51 -3.80 0.16 10.07
N GLU A 52 -4.22 0.09 8.81
CA GLU A 52 -4.93 -1.02 8.20
C GLU A 52 -4.04 -1.67 7.14
N LYS A 53 -3.70 -2.95 7.36
CA LYS A 53 -2.79 -3.70 6.49
C LYS A 53 -3.51 -4.86 5.82
N THR A 54 -3.29 -5.00 4.53
CA THR A 54 -3.66 -6.17 3.74
C THR A 54 -2.40 -6.86 3.22
N THR A 55 -2.32 -8.17 3.37
CA THR A 55 -1.28 -9.03 2.79
C THR A 55 -1.84 -9.83 1.62
N TYR A 56 -0.99 -10.08 0.62
CA TYR A 56 -1.37 -10.82 -0.58
C TYR A 56 -0.39 -11.97 -0.80
N THR A 57 -0.93 -13.17 -1.03
CA THR A 57 -0.15 -14.37 -1.33
C THR A 57 -0.45 -14.83 -2.75
N TYR A 58 0.58 -15.26 -3.46
CA TYR A 58 0.49 -15.72 -4.84
C TYR A 58 1.03 -17.14 -4.96
N ASP A 59 0.55 -17.87 -5.96
CA ASP A 59 1.21 -19.11 -6.40
C ASP A 59 2.33 -18.83 -7.41
N ASP A 60 3.05 -19.89 -7.78
CA ASP A 60 4.19 -19.83 -8.72
C ASP A 60 3.82 -19.31 -10.12
N ASN A 61 2.53 -19.20 -10.46
CA ASN A 61 2.04 -18.66 -11.73
C ASN A 61 1.55 -17.21 -11.58
N ASN A 62 1.94 -16.52 -10.50
CA ASN A 62 1.52 -15.15 -10.16
C ASN A 62 0.00 -14.99 -10.00
N ARG A 63 -0.71 -16.05 -9.61
CA ARG A 63 -2.15 -15.96 -9.34
C ARG A 63 -2.34 -15.72 -7.86
N LEU A 64 -3.16 -14.72 -7.51
CA LEU A 64 -3.54 -14.44 -6.12
C LEU A 64 -4.25 -15.66 -5.52
N THR A 65 -3.73 -16.18 -4.42
CA THR A 65 -4.27 -17.33 -3.69
C THR A 65 -4.86 -16.95 -2.33
N GLN A 66 -4.42 -15.83 -1.75
CA GLN A 66 -4.92 -15.34 -0.46
C GLN A 66 -4.83 -13.83 -0.38
N LEU A 67 -5.84 -13.22 0.24
CA LEU A 67 -5.85 -11.85 0.71
C LEU A 67 -6.14 -11.90 2.20
N GLU A 68 -5.33 -11.28 3.06
CA GLU A 68 -5.60 -11.25 4.50
C GLU A 68 -5.61 -9.80 4.97
N ASN A 69 -6.76 -9.35 5.47
CA ASN A 69 -6.91 -8.03 6.08
C ASN A 69 -6.46 -8.04 7.55
N LYS A 70 -6.30 -6.85 8.14
CA LYS A 70 -5.91 -6.66 9.55
C LYS A 70 -6.82 -7.43 10.54
N ASP A 71 -8.09 -7.60 10.20
CA ASP A 71 -9.08 -8.33 11.00
C ASP A 71 -9.05 -9.86 10.78
N GLY A 72 -8.11 -10.36 9.97
CA GLY A 72 -7.96 -11.78 9.62
C GLY A 72 -9.02 -12.28 8.63
N THR A 73 -9.85 -11.39 8.08
CA THR A 73 -10.80 -11.78 7.02
C THR A 73 -10.08 -12.01 5.70
N THR A 74 -10.51 -13.07 5.02
CA THR A 74 -10.06 -13.52 3.70
C THR A 74 -11.13 -13.29 2.64
#